data_AF-A0A0F9IMH2-F1
#
_entry.id   AF-A0A0F9IMH2-F1
#
_cell.length_a   1.000
_cell.length_b   1.000
_cell.length_c   1.000
_cell.angle_alpha   90.00
_cell.angle_beta   90.00
_cell.angle_gamma   90.00
#
_symmetry.space_group_name_H-M   'P 1'
#
loop_
_entity.id
_entity.type
_entity.pdbx_description
1 polymer ?
#
loop_
_entity_poly.entity_id
_entity_poly.type
_entity_poly.pdbx_seq_one_letter_code
_entity_poly.pdbx_strand_id
1 'polypeptide(L)'
;MIEKIKNFKINWIDGMKISKEHFQGLQNYAENSVKDAFVTRNGRYGYGYFTSRSNSIHNDTINLDIHNSLRVSINELRAITPNGHRIEVTNETPRVEDQITISNVLDTNCETGFLLINLDIENPVPFGEQDAKEVPPRHPFVTNGHFFSFIDAKELEKTGLLGNQLPIAKITRVGNVLSFTTDYIPPCTSLDAHVQLMDFYNEVDNFLKMAERNCITILQKIRSKDNENPIADAMQLAVDKLYVYLAQKITTVKWEAQYLHPKDLLEILVSFARIFKGAVDISSPEEKERLLNYFGDWTDLKGGDYEKIFNTIINLKYNHDDVNENVKTVSVFMETIEKLLKVLTQVDY
;
A
#
# COMPACT_ATOMS: atom_id res chain seq x y z
N MET A 1 14.74 -1.30 4.36
CA MET A 1 15.96 -2.13 4.24
C MET A 1 17.09 -1.38 4.91
N ILE A 2 17.67 -1.94 5.98
CA ILE A 2 18.81 -1.30 6.66
C ILE A 2 20.07 -1.67 5.88
N GLU A 3 20.82 -0.65 5.45
CA GLU A 3 22.10 -0.84 4.79
C GLU A 3 23.24 -1.00 5.80
N LYS A 4 24.39 -1.51 5.34
CA LYS A 4 25.60 -1.50 6.17
C LYS A 4 26.00 -0.05 6.45
N ILE A 5 26.38 0.23 7.69
CA ILE A 5 26.87 1.54 8.09
C ILE A 5 28.08 1.92 7.24
N LYS A 6 27.97 3.02 6.49
CA LYS A 6 29.06 3.59 5.67
C LYS A 6 29.69 4.83 6.30
N ASN A 7 28.92 5.62 7.06
CA ASN A 7 29.38 6.87 7.66
C ASN A 7 29.41 6.74 9.18
N PHE A 8 30.55 7.07 9.78
CA PHE A 8 30.80 6.97 11.22
C PHE A 8 30.91 8.36 11.85
N LYS A 9 30.79 8.42 13.18
CA LYS A 9 31.02 9.65 13.94
C LYS A 9 32.43 10.19 13.69
N ILE A 10 32.53 11.51 13.56
CA ILE A 10 33.82 12.20 13.50
C ILE A 10 34.44 12.22 14.89
N ASN A 11 35.71 11.81 14.99
CA ASN A 11 36.49 11.88 16.22
C ASN A 11 37.13 13.27 16.35
N TRP A 12 36.52 14.14 17.17
CA TRP A 12 37.00 15.50 17.40
C TRP A 12 38.05 15.55 18.52
N ILE A 13 39.13 16.30 18.29
CA ILE A 13 40.21 16.50 19.26
C ILE A 13 40.56 18.00 19.30
N ASP A 14 40.84 18.53 20.49
CA ASP A 14 41.24 19.92 20.66
C ASP A 14 42.47 20.26 19.81
N GLY A 15 42.42 21.41 19.12
CA GLY A 15 43.48 21.86 18.22
C GLY A 15 43.49 21.21 16.84
N MET A 16 42.53 20.33 16.52
CA MET A 16 42.37 19.74 15.20
C MET A 16 42.02 20.77 14.12
N LYS A 17 42.67 20.68 12.94
CA LYS A 17 42.31 21.48 11.77
C LYS A 17 41.00 20.97 11.16
N ILE A 18 40.05 21.88 10.96
CA ILE A 18 38.71 21.57 10.44
C ILE A 18 38.69 21.75 8.92
N SER A 19 38.01 20.84 8.22
CA SER A 19 37.85 20.87 6.76
C SER A 19 36.42 20.51 6.36
N LYS A 20 36.09 20.69 5.06
CA LYS A 20 34.79 20.36 4.48
C LYS A 20 34.39 18.91 4.72
N GLU A 21 35.35 17.99 4.64
CA GLU A 21 35.13 16.54 4.78
C GLU A 21 34.60 16.19 6.17
N HIS A 22 35.01 16.92 7.21
CA HIS A 22 34.50 16.72 8.58
C HIS A 22 33.02 17.08 8.68
N PHE A 23 32.61 18.18 8.05
CA PHE A 23 31.21 18.60 8.03
C PHE A 23 30.35 17.66 7.18
N GLN A 24 30.85 17.22 6.03
CA GLN A 24 30.16 16.22 5.20
C GLN A 24 30.01 14.88 5.95
N GLY A 25 31.06 14.41 6.63
CA GLY A 25 30.99 13.19 7.42
C GLY A 25 30.01 13.30 8.59
N LEU A 26 29.97 14.45 9.27
CA LEU A 26 28.98 14.73 10.31
C LEU A 26 27.55 14.73 9.75
N GLN A 27 27.33 15.40 8.61
CA GLN A 27 26.02 15.45 7.94
C GLN A 27 25.56 14.06 7.52
N ASN A 28 26.41 13.28 6.83
CA ASN A 28 26.09 11.94 6.36
C ASN A 28 25.82 10.98 7.53
N TYR A 29 26.56 11.09 8.64
CA TYR A 29 26.29 10.31 9.85
C TYR A 29 24.92 10.66 10.45
N ALA A 30 24.58 11.95 10.54
CA ALA A 30 23.30 12.40 11.07
C ALA A 30 22.13 11.93 10.18
N GLU A 31 22.24 12.09 8.86
CA GLU A 31 21.24 11.66 7.89
C GLU A 31 20.99 10.15 7.97
N ASN A 32 22.06 9.34 7.95
CA ASN A 32 21.93 7.88 8.08
C ASN A 32 21.34 7.47 9.43
N SER A 33 21.66 8.16 10.52
CA SER A 33 21.07 7.86 11.83
C SER A 33 19.55 8.08 11.83
N VAL A 34 19.07 9.14 11.16
CA VAL A 34 17.63 9.42 11.00
C VAL A 34 16.96 8.36 10.11
N LYS A 35 17.61 8.00 9.00
CA LYS A 35 17.13 6.94 8.10
C LYS A 35 17.01 5.59 8.82
N ASP A 36 18.03 5.20 9.58
CA ASP A 36 18.04 3.95 10.34
C ASP A 36 16.91 3.94 11.38
N ALA A 37 16.69 5.05 12.08
CA ALA A 37 15.59 5.19 13.03
C ALA A 37 14.22 5.03 12.33
N PHE A 38 14.05 5.65 11.16
CA PHE A 38 12.82 5.55 10.36
C PHE A 38 12.58 4.11 9.88
N VAL A 39 13.58 3.50 9.23
CA VAL A 39 13.47 2.15 8.64
C VAL A 39 13.25 1.10 9.74
N THR A 40 13.92 1.23 10.88
CA THR A 40 13.76 0.30 12.01
C THR A 40 12.35 0.37 12.61
N ARG A 41 11.76 1.57 12.68
CA ARG A 41 10.43 1.76 13.27
C ARG A 41 9.31 1.32 12.34
N ASN A 42 9.38 1.66 11.05
CA ASN A 42 8.29 1.40 10.11
C ASN A 42 8.40 0.01 9.42
N GLY A 43 9.57 -0.62 9.48
CA GLY A 43 9.77 -1.96 8.98
C GLY A 43 9.72 -2.08 7.46
N ARG A 44 9.37 -3.28 6.97
CA ARG A 44 9.48 -3.66 5.55
C ARG A 44 8.62 -2.80 4.61
N TYR A 45 7.45 -2.36 5.05
CA TYR A 45 6.47 -1.64 4.22
C TYR A 45 6.40 -0.16 4.58
N GLY A 46 7.41 0.38 5.30
CA GLY A 46 7.43 1.77 5.72
C GLY A 46 7.79 2.77 4.62
N TYR A 47 7.73 2.39 3.35
CA TYR A 47 8.20 3.22 2.23
C TYR A 47 7.06 3.55 1.28
N GLY A 48 7.32 4.44 0.33
CA GLY A 48 6.34 4.86 -0.65
C GLY A 48 5.95 6.32 -0.53
N TYR A 49 4.84 6.63 -1.19
CA TYR A 49 4.29 7.95 -1.35
C TYR A 49 3.67 8.41 -0.03
N PHE A 50 3.77 9.70 0.25
CA PHE A 50 3.14 10.32 1.40
C PHE A 50 2.58 11.69 1.04
N THR A 51 1.45 12.04 1.65
CA THR A 51 0.81 13.32 1.39
C THR A 51 1.51 14.49 2.11
N SER A 52 1.44 15.67 1.50
CA SER A 52 1.73 16.94 2.16
C SER A 52 0.45 17.46 2.83
N ARG A 53 0.56 18.29 3.87
CA ARG A 53 -0.60 18.97 4.48
C ARG A 53 -1.31 19.92 3.52
N SER A 54 -0.63 20.34 2.45
CA SER A 54 -1.30 20.93 1.29
C SER A 54 -1.92 19.78 0.50
N ASN A 55 -3.24 19.77 0.32
CA ASN A 55 -4.01 18.75 -0.42
C ASN A 55 -3.64 18.62 -1.93
N SER A 56 -2.38 18.81 -2.31
CA SER A 56 -1.89 18.50 -3.64
C SER A 56 -1.84 16.99 -3.80
N ILE A 57 -2.78 16.47 -4.59
CA ILE A 57 -2.71 15.13 -5.16
C ILE A 57 -1.42 15.08 -6.00
N HIS A 58 -0.62 14.02 -5.83
CA HIS A 58 0.59 13.80 -6.63
C HIS A 58 0.27 13.93 -8.12
N ASN A 59 1.03 14.77 -8.83
CA ASN A 59 0.76 15.14 -10.22
C ASN A 59 1.95 14.73 -11.10
N ASP A 60 2.00 13.45 -11.43
CA ASP A 60 3.02 12.91 -12.33
C ASP A 60 2.51 12.82 -13.76
N THR A 61 3.34 13.26 -14.71
CA THR A 61 3.03 13.18 -16.14
C THR A 61 3.99 12.19 -16.80
N ILE A 62 3.54 10.96 -16.94
CA ILE A 62 4.32 9.89 -17.57
C ILE A 62 3.70 9.58 -18.93
N ASN A 63 4.47 9.79 -20.01
CA ASN A 63 4.01 9.59 -21.38
C ASN A 63 4.79 8.46 -22.06
N LEU A 64 4.07 7.63 -22.83
CA LEU A 64 4.65 6.58 -23.65
C LEU A 64 4.51 6.97 -25.12
N ASP A 65 5.64 7.05 -25.82
CA ASP A 65 5.69 7.39 -27.24
C ASP A 65 5.61 6.15 -28.14
N ILE A 66 5.25 6.35 -29.41
CA ILE A 66 5.00 5.34 -30.45
C ILE A 66 6.20 4.40 -30.67
N HIS A 67 7.42 4.86 -30.35
CA HIS A 67 8.65 4.07 -30.49
C HIS A 67 9.04 3.26 -29.24
N ASN A 68 8.10 3.00 -28.31
CA ASN A 68 8.39 2.39 -27.01
C ASN A 68 9.49 3.13 -26.21
N SER A 69 9.55 4.45 -26.42
CA SER A 69 10.33 5.35 -25.58
C SER A 69 9.39 5.94 -24.53
N LEU A 70 9.76 5.81 -23.26
CA LEU A 70 9.11 6.50 -22.16
C LEU A 70 9.72 7.88 -22.05
N ARG A 71 8.86 8.89 -22.06
CA ARG A 71 9.22 10.22 -21.60
C ARG A 71 8.57 10.44 -20.25
N VAL A 72 9.39 10.53 -19.22
CA VAL A 72 8.95 10.65 -17.84
C VAL A 72 9.19 12.10 -17.39
N SER A 73 8.15 12.76 -16.89
CA SER A 73 8.25 14.09 -16.27
C SER A 73 7.47 14.06 -14.95
N ILE A 74 8.21 14.19 -13.84
CA ILE A 74 7.65 14.22 -12.49
C ILE A 74 7.53 15.69 -12.09
N ASN A 75 6.31 16.16 -11.85
CA ASN A 75 6.09 17.56 -11.46
C ASN A 75 5.99 17.71 -9.94
N GLU A 76 5.30 16.78 -9.27
CA GLU A 76 5.18 16.78 -7.82
C GLU A 76 5.15 15.34 -7.26
N LEU A 77 6.23 14.97 -6.58
CA LEU A 77 6.40 13.67 -5.94
C LEU A 77 7.03 13.85 -4.56
N ARG A 78 6.36 13.32 -3.54
CA ARG A 78 6.89 13.22 -2.19
C ARG A 78 6.81 11.78 -1.76
N ALA A 79 7.96 11.17 -1.54
CA ALA A 79 8.03 9.77 -1.20
C ALA A 79 9.27 9.46 -0.36
N ILE A 80 9.28 8.29 0.24
CA ILE A 80 10.45 7.76 0.93
C ILE A 80 10.80 6.39 0.35
N THR A 81 12.08 6.15 0.11
CA THR A 81 12.56 4.88 -0.45
C THR A 81 12.69 3.80 0.64
N PRO A 82 12.84 2.52 0.27
CA PRO A 82 13.00 1.42 1.23
C PRO A 82 14.13 1.61 2.24
N ASN A 83 15.22 2.31 1.92
CA ASN A 83 16.31 2.61 2.86
C ASN A 83 16.18 3.97 3.57
N GLY A 84 15.05 4.65 3.42
CA GLY A 84 14.72 5.87 4.15
C GLY A 84 15.14 7.19 3.48
N HIS A 85 15.65 7.16 2.24
CA HIS A 85 15.90 8.42 1.52
C HIS A 85 14.59 9.09 1.15
N ARG A 86 14.51 10.40 1.37
CA ARG A 86 13.38 11.21 0.92
C ARG A 86 13.55 11.61 -0.54
N ILE A 87 12.48 11.42 -1.31
CA ILE A 87 12.28 11.99 -2.63
C ILE A 87 11.40 13.22 -2.44
N GLU A 88 11.91 14.39 -2.82
CA GLU A 88 11.19 15.65 -2.78
C GLU A 88 11.29 16.31 -4.15
N VAL A 89 10.22 16.19 -4.93
CA VAL A 89 10.04 16.87 -6.21
C VAL A 89 8.84 17.80 -6.06
N THR A 90 9.09 19.09 -6.21
CA THR A 90 8.13 20.18 -6.12
C THR A 90 8.53 21.29 -7.09
N ASN A 91 7.74 22.36 -7.18
CA ASN A 91 8.07 23.55 -7.96
C ASN A 91 9.34 24.27 -7.49
N GLU A 92 9.82 24.01 -6.27
CA GLU A 92 11.01 24.65 -5.67
C GLU A 92 12.30 23.81 -5.87
N THR A 93 12.17 22.59 -6.37
CA THR A 93 13.29 21.66 -6.58
C THR A 93 13.59 21.51 -8.07
N PRO A 94 14.78 21.01 -8.44
CA PRO A 94 15.10 20.71 -9.84
C PRO A 94 14.04 19.84 -10.49
N ARG A 95 13.71 20.16 -11.74
CA ARG A 95 12.77 19.37 -12.54
C ARG A 95 13.36 17.97 -12.78
N VAL A 96 12.55 16.95 -12.60
CA VAL A 96 12.94 15.56 -12.88
C VAL A 96 12.30 15.11 -14.19
N GLU A 97 13.11 15.08 -15.24
CA GLU A 97 12.72 14.61 -16.57
C GLU A 97 13.76 13.64 -17.11
N ASP A 98 13.29 12.58 -17.77
CA ASP A 98 14.17 11.62 -18.45
C ASP A 98 13.47 10.99 -19.65
N GLN A 99 14.27 10.46 -20.57
CA GLN A 99 13.81 9.69 -21.71
C GLN A 99 14.47 8.31 -21.72
N ILE A 100 13.66 7.28 -21.51
CA ILE A 100 14.11 5.89 -21.44
C ILE A 100 13.63 5.15 -22.68
N THR A 101 14.45 4.27 -23.23
CA THR A 101 14.01 3.34 -24.28
C THR A 101 13.76 1.97 -23.65
N ILE A 102 12.49 1.53 -23.58
CA ILE A 102 12.16 0.23 -22.97
C ILE A 102 12.40 -0.94 -23.92
N SER A 103 12.53 -0.67 -25.22
CA SER A 103 12.69 -1.67 -26.29
C SER A 103 13.85 -2.65 -26.07
N ASN A 104 14.86 -2.24 -25.29
CA ASN A 104 16.04 -3.06 -24.96
C ASN A 104 15.87 -3.87 -23.66
N VAL A 105 14.85 -3.58 -22.85
CA VAL A 105 14.65 -4.16 -21.51
C VAL A 105 13.49 -5.17 -21.50
N LEU A 106 12.52 -5.00 -22.40
CA LEU A 106 11.45 -5.96 -22.58
C LEU A 106 11.94 -7.12 -23.45
N ASP A 107 12.35 -8.21 -22.82
CA ASP A 107 12.36 -9.51 -23.49
C ASP A 107 10.98 -9.75 -24.12
N THR A 108 10.92 -10.48 -25.24
CA THR A 108 9.67 -10.85 -25.92
C THR A 108 8.63 -11.53 -25.01
N ASN A 109 9.01 -11.93 -23.80
CA ASN A 109 8.18 -12.60 -22.80
C ASN A 109 7.75 -11.72 -21.60
N CYS A 110 8.15 -10.44 -21.54
CA CYS A 110 7.70 -9.53 -20.47
C CYS A 110 6.27 -9.06 -20.76
N GLU A 111 5.33 -9.52 -19.94
CA GLU A 111 3.91 -9.14 -19.99
C GLU A 111 3.62 -7.92 -19.12
N THR A 112 4.37 -7.75 -18.02
CA THR A 112 4.11 -6.71 -17.01
C THR A 112 5.41 -6.35 -16.29
N GLY A 113 5.62 -5.07 -16.06
CA GLY A 113 6.75 -4.58 -15.27
C GLY A 113 6.51 -3.19 -14.70
N PHE A 114 7.50 -2.70 -13.97
CA PHE A 114 7.44 -1.46 -13.22
C PHE A 114 8.50 -0.47 -13.72
N LEU A 115 8.07 0.78 -13.89
CA LEU A 115 8.96 1.91 -13.99
C LEU A 115 9.37 2.32 -12.57
N LEU A 116 10.67 2.41 -12.32
CA LEU A 116 11.25 2.80 -11.04
C LEU A 116 11.90 4.18 -11.16
N ILE A 117 11.73 5.01 -10.13
CA ILE A 117 12.62 6.14 -9.86
C ILE A 117 13.75 5.67 -8.95
N ASN A 118 14.99 6.06 -9.28
CA ASN A 118 16.19 5.70 -8.56
C ASN A 118 16.88 6.98 -8.07
N LEU A 119 17.38 6.94 -6.83
CA LEU A 119 18.20 8.02 -6.29
C LEU A 119 19.69 7.77 -6.53
N ASP A 120 20.33 8.72 -7.19
CA ASP A 120 21.78 8.82 -7.28
C ASP A 120 22.30 9.67 -6.11
N ILE A 121 22.87 8.97 -5.13
CA ILE A 121 23.43 9.54 -3.91
C ILE A 121 24.89 9.98 -4.08
N GLU A 122 25.55 9.53 -5.15
CA GLU A 122 26.96 9.82 -5.42
C GLU A 122 27.11 11.11 -6.23
N ASN A 123 26.11 11.43 -7.06
CA ASN A 123 26.07 12.63 -7.89
C ASN A 123 24.91 13.57 -7.49
N PRO A 124 25.04 14.33 -6.39
CA PRO A 124 24.01 15.28 -5.98
C PRO A 124 23.90 16.45 -6.96
N VAL A 125 22.67 16.97 -7.11
CA VAL A 125 22.34 18.08 -8.00
C VAL A 125 22.21 19.38 -7.20
N PRO A 126 23.04 20.40 -7.47
CA PRO A 126 22.93 21.71 -6.82
C PRO A 126 21.70 22.50 -7.31
N PHE A 127 21.02 23.21 -6.41
CA PHE A 127 19.82 23.99 -6.75
C PHE A 127 19.55 25.19 -5.80
N GLY A 128 18.53 25.97 -6.15
CA GLY A 128 18.14 27.21 -5.47
C GLY A 128 18.72 28.45 -6.15
N GLU A 129 18.14 29.62 -5.88
CA GLU A 129 18.63 30.89 -6.44
C GLU A 129 20.03 31.22 -5.90
N GLN A 130 20.94 31.66 -6.78
CA GLN A 130 22.28 32.05 -6.38
C GLN A 130 22.25 33.44 -5.73
N ASP A 131 22.90 33.57 -4.56
CA ASP A 131 23.08 34.89 -3.96
C ASP A 131 24.23 35.63 -4.66
N ALA A 132 23.91 36.72 -5.36
CA ALA A 132 24.89 37.55 -6.05
C ALA A 132 25.92 38.19 -5.10
N LYS A 133 25.65 38.22 -3.79
CA LYS A 133 26.60 38.70 -2.76
C LYS A 133 27.58 37.61 -2.31
N GLU A 134 27.30 36.35 -2.59
CA GLU A 134 28.20 35.24 -2.27
C GLU A 134 29.36 35.19 -3.28
N VAL A 135 30.58 35.00 -2.79
CA VAL A 135 31.79 34.92 -3.61
C VAL A 135 32.56 33.64 -3.26
N PRO A 136 32.66 32.65 -4.19
CA PRO A 136 32.07 32.66 -5.53
C PRO A 136 30.54 32.44 -5.51
N PRO A 137 29.80 32.97 -6.50
CA PRO A 137 28.39 32.66 -6.65
C PRO A 137 28.18 31.15 -6.79
N ARG A 138 27.27 30.59 -6.00
CA ARG A 138 26.93 29.17 -6.03
C ARG A 138 25.46 28.96 -5.70
N HIS A 139 24.97 27.77 -6.04
CA HIS A 139 23.68 27.31 -5.56
C HIS A 139 23.76 26.99 -4.05
N PRO A 140 22.77 27.42 -3.26
CA PRO A 140 22.79 27.25 -1.81
C PRO A 140 22.48 25.81 -1.37
N PHE A 141 21.73 25.04 -2.14
CA PHE A 141 21.20 23.73 -1.75
C PHE A 141 21.66 22.61 -2.70
N VAL A 142 21.51 21.36 -2.24
CA VAL A 142 21.75 20.15 -3.03
C VAL A 142 20.60 19.15 -2.80
N THR A 143 20.23 18.42 -3.84
CA THR A 143 19.31 17.27 -3.78
C THR A 143 19.97 16.04 -4.41
N ASN A 144 19.39 14.86 -4.25
CA ASN A 144 19.90 13.66 -4.93
C ASN A 144 19.64 13.75 -6.44
N GLY A 145 20.53 13.12 -7.23
CA GLY A 145 20.23 12.89 -8.63
C GLY A 145 19.08 11.88 -8.77
N HIS A 146 18.31 11.98 -9.84
CA HIS A 146 17.22 11.06 -10.14
C HIS A 146 17.45 10.47 -11.53
N PHE A 147 17.23 9.17 -11.66
CA PHE A 147 17.20 8.50 -12.95
C PHE A 147 16.18 7.37 -12.91
N PHE A 148 15.75 6.91 -14.08
CA PHE A 148 14.69 5.94 -14.16
C PHE A 148 15.17 4.61 -14.74
N SER A 149 14.55 3.53 -14.29
CA SER A 149 14.82 2.17 -14.77
C SER A 149 13.53 1.39 -14.90
N PHE A 150 13.56 0.31 -15.68
CA PHE A 150 12.45 -0.61 -15.84
C PHE A 150 12.84 -1.98 -15.30
N ILE A 151 11.91 -2.66 -14.63
CA ILE A 151 12.08 -4.02 -14.13
C ILE A 151 10.85 -4.87 -14.45
N ASP A 152 11.05 -6.12 -14.89
CA ASP A 152 9.96 -7.08 -15.07
C ASP A 152 9.35 -7.47 -13.72
N ALA A 153 8.04 -7.70 -13.67
CA ALA A 153 7.35 -8.02 -12.42
C ALA A 153 7.85 -9.34 -11.78
N LYS A 154 8.18 -10.35 -12.58
CA LYS A 154 8.72 -11.64 -12.09
C LYS A 154 10.15 -11.51 -11.62
N GLU A 155 10.92 -10.59 -12.21
CA GLU A 155 12.26 -10.26 -11.72
C GLU A 155 12.18 -9.53 -10.39
N LEU A 156 11.32 -8.51 -10.29
CA LEU A 156 11.09 -7.77 -9.05
C LEU A 156 10.64 -8.68 -7.90
N GLU A 157 9.75 -9.65 -8.16
CA GLU A 157 9.34 -10.63 -7.15
C GLU A 157 10.51 -11.46 -6.59
N LYS A 158 11.50 -11.76 -7.44
CA LYS A 158 12.68 -12.56 -7.07
C LYS A 158 13.75 -11.75 -6.37
N THR A 159 14.05 -10.55 -6.86
CA THR A 159 15.16 -9.73 -6.36
C THR A 159 14.75 -8.80 -5.23
N GLY A 160 13.48 -8.39 -5.21
CA GLY A 160 12.99 -7.25 -4.43
C GLY A 160 13.52 -5.91 -4.93
N LEU A 161 13.02 -4.83 -4.34
CA LEU A 161 13.53 -3.48 -4.56
C LEU A 161 14.88 -3.26 -3.89
N LEU A 162 15.77 -2.51 -4.57
CA LEU A 162 16.95 -1.94 -3.93
C LEU A 162 16.57 -0.77 -3.01
N GLY A 163 17.48 -0.42 -2.10
CA GLY A 163 17.25 0.59 -1.06
C GLY A 163 16.83 1.97 -1.59
N ASN A 164 17.41 2.41 -2.70
CA ASN A 164 17.21 3.74 -3.31
C ASN A 164 16.17 3.76 -4.44
N GLN A 165 15.34 2.72 -4.55
CA GLN A 165 14.39 2.56 -5.65
C GLN A 165 12.95 2.71 -5.17
N LEU A 166 12.11 3.27 -6.03
CA LEU A 166 10.67 3.30 -5.79
C LEU A 166 9.89 3.08 -7.09
N PRO A 167 8.92 2.15 -7.12
CA PRO A 167 7.97 2.02 -8.22
C PRO A 167 7.09 3.27 -8.37
N ILE A 168 6.93 3.73 -9.61
CA ILE A 168 6.09 4.91 -9.92
C ILE A 168 5.02 4.65 -10.98
N ALA A 169 5.18 3.60 -11.79
CA ALA A 169 4.15 3.19 -12.73
C ALA A 169 4.25 1.70 -13.03
N LYS A 170 3.11 1.07 -13.31
CA LYS A 170 3.01 -0.28 -13.84
C LYS A 170 2.69 -0.24 -15.33
N ILE A 171 3.51 -0.93 -16.13
CA ILE A 171 3.37 -1.02 -17.58
C ILE A 171 3.03 -2.46 -17.92
N THR A 172 1.97 -2.62 -18.73
CA THR A 172 1.49 -3.92 -19.17
C THR A 172 1.51 -3.97 -20.69
N ARG A 173 1.91 -5.11 -21.22
CA ARG A 173 1.89 -5.41 -22.65
C ARG A 173 0.57 -6.03 -23.04
N VAL A 174 -0.19 -5.37 -23.90
CA VAL A 174 -1.42 -5.89 -24.49
C VAL A 174 -1.15 -6.14 -25.98
N GLY A 175 -0.88 -7.40 -26.33
CA GLY A 175 -0.42 -7.78 -27.66
C GLY A 175 0.99 -7.24 -27.95
N ASN A 176 1.11 -6.32 -28.92
CA ASN A 176 2.37 -5.65 -29.25
C ASN A 176 2.46 -4.21 -28.75
N VAL A 177 1.46 -3.75 -28.01
CA VAL A 177 1.40 -2.37 -27.49
C VAL A 177 1.67 -2.38 -26.00
N LEU A 178 2.52 -1.47 -25.55
CA LEU A 178 2.74 -1.20 -24.14
C LEU A 178 1.78 -0.11 -23.69
N SER A 179 1.20 -0.30 -22.50
CA SER A 179 0.23 0.63 -21.93
C SER A 179 0.45 0.76 -20.44
N PHE A 180 0.17 1.95 -19.90
CA PHE A 180 0.13 2.14 -18.45
C PHE A 180 -1.11 1.48 -17.87
N THR A 181 -0.94 0.90 -16.68
CA THR A 181 -2.03 0.34 -15.91
C THR A 181 -2.64 1.48 -15.10
N THR A 182 -3.84 1.93 -15.49
CA THR A 182 -4.47 3.15 -14.96
C THR A 182 -4.96 3.03 -13.53
N ASP A 183 -5.19 1.82 -13.06
CA ASP A 183 -5.61 1.51 -11.70
C ASP A 183 -4.45 1.02 -10.83
N TYR A 184 -3.21 1.23 -11.27
CA TYR A 184 -2.04 0.91 -10.47
C TYR A 184 -1.99 1.79 -9.22
N ILE A 185 -1.83 1.17 -8.06
CA ILE A 185 -1.62 1.88 -6.79
C ILE A 185 -0.17 1.61 -6.34
N PRO A 186 0.72 2.62 -6.34
CA PRO A 186 2.11 2.46 -5.92
C PRO A 186 2.22 2.22 -4.41
N PRO A 187 3.41 1.88 -3.90
CA PRO A 187 3.68 1.87 -2.46
C PRO A 187 3.27 3.19 -1.81
N CYS A 188 2.46 3.15 -0.76
CA CYS A 188 1.99 4.33 -0.04
C CYS A 188 2.16 4.13 1.47
N THR A 189 2.62 5.16 2.18
CA THR A 189 2.76 5.09 3.64
C THR A 189 1.46 5.39 4.39
N SER A 190 0.49 6.00 3.72
CA SER A 190 -0.84 6.35 4.24
C SER A 190 -1.91 6.26 3.14
N LEU A 191 -3.18 6.15 3.51
CA LEU A 191 -4.28 6.07 2.54
C LEU A 191 -4.48 7.38 1.77
N ASP A 192 -4.25 8.54 2.40
CA ASP A 192 -4.33 9.86 1.75
C ASP A 192 -3.20 10.16 0.75
N ALA A 193 -2.23 9.25 0.59
CA ALA A 193 -1.20 9.37 -0.44
C ALA A 193 -1.71 9.03 -1.85
N HIS A 194 -2.88 8.39 -1.99
CA HIS A 194 -3.42 8.04 -3.30
C HIS A 194 -4.95 8.10 -3.35
N VAL A 195 -5.51 8.67 -4.42
CA VAL A 195 -6.96 8.88 -4.54
C VAL A 195 -7.76 7.57 -4.44
N GLN A 196 -7.33 6.51 -5.15
CA GLN A 196 -8.03 5.22 -5.10
C GLN A 196 -7.94 4.54 -3.71
N LEU A 197 -6.93 4.86 -2.90
CA LEU A 197 -6.84 4.36 -1.52
C LEU A 197 -7.80 5.12 -0.59
N MET A 198 -8.04 6.40 -0.85
CA MET A 198 -9.08 7.17 -0.17
C MET A 198 -10.48 6.67 -0.52
N ASP A 199 -10.72 6.34 -1.79
CA ASP A 199 -11.99 5.73 -2.21
C ASP A 199 -12.18 4.38 -1.51
N PHE A 200 -11.16 3.53 -1.51
CA PHE A 200 -11.17 2.25 -0.81
C PHE A 200 -11.39 2.42 0.70
N TYR A 201 -10.77 3.42 1.35
CA TYR A 201 -11.03 3.71 2.76
C TYR A 201 -12.51 3.99 3.03
N ASN A 202 -13.15 4.81 2.20
CA ASN A 202 -14.57 5.15 2.35
C ASN A 202 -15.45 3.91 2.17
N GLU A 203 -15.13 3.04 1.21
CA GLU A 203 -15.83 1.76 1.01
C GLU A 203 -15.70 0.86 2.24
N VAL A 204 -14.49 0.72 2.79
CA VAL A 204 -14.23 -0.09 3.98
C VAL A 204 -14.94 0.45 5.21
N ASP A 205 -14.89 1.76 5.45
CA ASP A 205 -15.58 2.40 6.58
C ASP A 205 -17.10 2.16 6.51
N ASN A 206 -17.70 2.29 5.32
CA ASN A 206 -19.11 1.99 5.11
C ASN A 206 -19.42 0.50 5.31
N PHE A 207 -18.59 -0.38 4.76
CA PHE A 207 -18.71 -1.83 4.93
C PHE A 207 -18.69 -2.22 6.41
N LEU A 208 -17.73 -1.73 7.19
CA LEU A 208 -17.61 -2.10 8.61
C LEU A 208 -18.81 -1.62 9.44
N LYS A 209 -19.30 -0.40 9.21
CA LYS A 209 -20.52 0.13 9.86
C LYS A 209 -21.76 -0.68 9.50
N MET A 210 -21.91 -1.02 8.23
CA MET A 210 -23.02 -1.85 7.74
C MET A 210 -22.94 -3.27 8.33
N ALA A 211 -21.75 -3.86 8.36
CA ALA A 211 -21.53 -5.18 8.95
C ALA A 211 -21.88 -5.18 10.45
N GLU A 212 -21.46 -4.18 11.22
CA GLU A 212 -21.76 -4.06 12.65
C GLU A 212 -23.27 -3.99 12.89
N ARG A 213 -23.97 -3.09 12.19
CA ARG A 213 -25.43 -2.93 12.29
C ARG A 213 -26.16 -4.23 11.94
N ASN A 214 -25.75 -4.90 10.87
CA ASN A 214 -26.38 -6.15 10.43
C ASN A 214 -26.10 -7.29 11.42
N CYS A 215 -24.90 -7.37 11.99
CA CYS A 215 -24.57 -8.33 13.04
C CYS A 215 -25.50 -8.16 14.25
N ILE A 216 -25.68 -6.92 14.74
CA ILE A 216 -26.60 -6.64 15.86
C ILE A 216 -28.03 -7.07 15.52
N THR A 217 -28.50 -6.74 14.32
CA THR A 217 -29.86 -7.06 13.87
C THR A 217 -30.10 -8.58 13.80
N ILE A 218 -29.15 -9.34 13.25
CA ILE A 218 -29.21 -10.80 13.18
C ILE A 218 -29.25 -11.41 14.58
N LEU A 219 -28.36 -10.96 15.49
CA LEU A 219 -28.33 -11.45 16.87
C LEU A 219 -29.63 -11.15 17.63
N GLN A 220 -30.22 -9.97 17.44
CA GLN A 220 -31.51 -9.62 18.04
C GLN A 220 -32.63 -10.53 17.55
N LYS A 221 -32.67 -10.84 16.24
CA LYS A 221 -33.66 -11.75 15.66
C LYS A 221 -33.54 -13.16 16.22
N ILE A 222 -32.32 -13.71 16.23
CA ILE A 222 -32.08 -15.07 16.76
C ILE A 222 -32.51 -15.15 18.23
N ARG A 223 -32.14 -14.16 19.06
CA ARG A 223 -32.51 -14.13 20.49
C ARG A 223 -34.00 -13.90 20.76
N SER A 224 -34.73 -13.33 19.81
CA SER A 224 -36.17 -13.03 19.98
C SER A 224 -37.07 -14.25 19.79
N LYS A 225 -36.54 -15.33 19.21
CA LYS A 225 -37.29 -16.55 18.94
C LYS A 225 -36.71 -17.70 19.76
N ASP A 226 -37.55 -18.31 20.57
CA ASP A 226 -37.18 -19.42 21.46
C ASP A 226 -37.41 -20.75 20.73
N ASN A 227 -36.64 -20.98 19.66
CA ASN A 227 -36.71 -22.18 18.82
C ASN A 227 -35.34 -22.85 18.73
N GLU A 228 -35.28 -24.17 18.94
CA GLU A 228 -34.08 -24.97 18.68
C GLU A 228 -33.84 -25.08 17.16
N ASN A 229 -32.96 -24.25 16.63
CA ASN A 229 -32.57 -24.24 15.21
C ASN A 229 -31.03 -24.28 15.10
N PRO A 230 -30.43 -25.43 14.71
CA PRO A 230 -28.97 -25.56 14.60
C PRO A 230 -28.32 -24.55 13.65
N ILE A 231 -29.05 -24.07 12.62
CA ILE A 231 -28.54 -23.02 11.72
C ILE A 231 -28.50 -21.67 12.45
N ALA A 232 -29.51 -21.38 13.28
CA ALA A 232 -29.53 -20.17 14.09
C ALA A 232 -28.40 -20.19 15.14
N ASP A 233 -28.12 -21.32 15.76
CA ASP A 233 -27.01 -21.48 16.71
C ASP A 233 -25.64 -21.26 16.04
N ALA A 234 -25.41 -21.90 14.88
CA ALA A 234 -24.17 -21.74 14.12
C ALA A 234 -24.00 -20.30 13.60
N MET A 235 -25.10 -19.67 13.14
CA MET A 235 -25.07 -18.27 12.74
C MET A 235 -24.82 -17.33 13.92
N GLN A 236 -25.45 -17.58 15.08
CA GLN A 236 -25.22 -16.80 16.29
C GLN A 236 -23.75 -16.86 16.70
N LEU A 237 -23.13 -18.04 16.67
CA LEU A 237 -21.70 -18.20 16.94
C LEU A 237 -20.86 -17.33 15.98
N ALA A 238 -21.13 -17.37 14.68
CA ALA A 238 -20.40 -16.58 13.70
C ALA A 238 -20.56 -15.07 13.91
N VAL A 239 -21.79 -14.59 14.03
CA VAL A 239 -22.11 -13.17 14.13
C VAL A 239 -21.64 -12.56 15.45
N ASP A 240 -21.75 -13.30 16.57
CA ASP A 240 -21.29 -12.82 17.88
C ASP A 240 -19.78 -12.53 17.86
N LYS A 241 -18.97 -13.44 17.27
CA LYS A 241 -17.52 -13.23 17.12
C LYS A 241 -17.20 -12.06 16.19
N LEU A 242 -17.94 -11.90 15.10
CA LEU A 242 -17.75 -10.77 14.18
C LEU A 242 -18.08 -9.44 14.86
N TYR A 243 -19.20 -9.36 15.57
CA TYR A 243 -19.61 -8.14 16.27
C TYR A 243 -18.54 -7.67 17.26
N VAL A 244 -18.02 -8.56 18.09
CA VAL A 244 -16.95 -8.21 19.07
C VAL A 244 -15.71 -7.68 18.36
N TYR A 245 -15.33 -8.28 17.22
CA TYR A 245 -14.20 -7.83 16.43
C TYR A 245 -14.44 -6.44 15.79
N LEU A 246 -15.61 -6.25 15.19
CA LEU A 246 -16.00 -4.99 14.55
C LEU A 246 -15.99 -3.83 15.56
N ALA A 247 -16.58 -4.03 16.75
CA ALA A 247 -16.61 -3.04 17.82
C ALA A 247 -15.19 -2.59 18.24
N GLN A 248 -14.20 -3.48 18.16
CA GLN A 248 -12.80 -3.14 18.43
C GLN A 248 -12.15 -2.35 17.29
N LYS A 249 -12.38 -2.73 16.03
CA LYS A 249 -11.64 -2.19 14.87
C LYS A 249 -12.23 -0.93 14.26
N ILE A 250 -13.55 -0.74 14.32
CA ILE A 250 -14.20 0.47 13.81
C ILE A 250 -13.61 1.74 14.46
N THR A 251 -13.30 1.68 15.76
CA THR A 251 -12.68 2.82 16.45
C THR A 251 -11.29 3.14 15.88
N THR A 252 -10.46 2.12 15.62
CA THR A 252 -9.15 2.31 14.97
C THR A 252 -9.29 2.96 13.60
N VAL A 253 -10.16 2.42 12.73
CA VAL A 253 -10.39 2.98 11.38
C VAL A 253 -10.88 4.42 11.44
N LYS A 254 -11.70 4.75 12.44
CA LYS A 254 -12.22 6.12 12.63
C LYS A 254 -11.17 7.09 13.16
N TRP A 255 -10.32 6.66 14.09
CA TRP A 255 -9.36 7.54 14.76
C TRP A 255 -8.12 7.79 13.91
N GLU A 256 -7.60 6.74 13.27
CA GLU A 256 -6.47 6.86 12.34
C GLU A 256 -6.91 7.48 11.01
N ALA A 257 -8.15 7.21 10.60
CA ALA A 257 -8.78 7.73 9.39
C ALA A 257 -7.88 7.56 8.15
N GLN A 258 -7.71 8.63 7.38
CA GLN A 258 -6.92 8.65 6.16
C GLN A 258 -5.39 8.48 6.37
N TYR A 259 -4.90 8.61 7.61
CA TYR A 259 -3.48 8.47 7.94
C TYR A 259 -3.06 7.02 8.19
N LEU A 260 -4.04 6.10 8.26
CA LEU A 260 -3.76 4.68 8.42
C LEU A 260 -2.92 4.16 7.24
N HIS A 261 -2.05 3.21 7.50
CA HIS A 261 -1.28 2.56 6.45
C HIS A 261 -2.18 1.59 5.65
N PRO A 262 -2.06 1.47 4.31
CA PRO A 262 -2.91 0.60 3.49
C PRO A 262 -2.91 -0.87 3.93
N LYS A 263 -1.73 -1.40 4.25
CA LYS A 263 -1.55 -2.74 4.87
C LYS A 263 -2.41 -2.93 6.13
N ASP A 264 -2.49 -1.94 7.01
CA ASP A 264 -3.22 -2.07 8.28
C ASP A 264 -4.74 -2.08 8.04
N LEU A 265 -5.24 -1.30 7.07
CA LEU A 265 -6.64 -1.36 6.65
C LEU A 265 -7.00 -2.72 6.04
N LEU A 266 -6.13 -3.25 5.16
CA LEU A 266 -6.30 -4.59 4.58
C LEU A 266 -6.23 -5.69 5.65
N GLU A 267 -5.34 -5.56 6.64
CA GLU A 267 -5.22 -6.48 7.77
C GLU A 267 -6.53 -6.60 8.55
N ILE A 268 -7.26 -5.50 8.74
CA ILE A 268 -8.57 -5.50 9.39
C ILE A 268 -9.57 -6.39 8.63
N LEU A 269 -9.57 -6.31 7.30
CA LEU A 269 -10.50 -7.06 6.45
C LEU A 269 -10.10 -8.54 6.34
N VAL A 270 -8.81 -8.82 6.21
CA VAL A 270 -8.28 -10.20 6.22
C VAL A 270 -8.56 -10.88 7.58
N SER A 271 -8.40 -10.15 8.67
CA SER A 271 -8.69 -10.63 10.02
C SER A 271 -10.18 -10.84 10.25
N PHE A 272 -11.03 -9.94 9.74
CA PHE A 272 -12.49 -10.14 9.71
C PHE A 272 -12.84 -11.46 9.00
N ALA A 273 -12.27 -11.71 7.81
CA ALA A 273 -12.51 -12.94 7.06
C ALA A 273 -12.04 -14.19 7.82
N ARG A 274 -10.88 -14.10 8.49
CA ARG A 274 -10.32 -15.20 9.28
C ARG A 274 -11.20 -15.54 10.49
N ILE A 275 -11.72 -14.54 11.18
CA ILE A 275 -12.64 -14.73 12.31
C ILE A 275 -13.95 -15.32 11.82
N PHE A 276 -14.51 -14.82 10.72
CA PHE A 276 -15.76 -15.34 10.17
C PHE A 276 -15.59 -16.80 9.76
N LYS A 277 -14.59 -17.11 8.94
CA LYS A 277 -14.30 -18.49 8.53
C LYS A 277 -14.07 -19.39 9.73
N GLY A 278 -13.24 -18.94 10.69
CA GLY A 278 -12.96 -19.70 11.90
C GLY A 278 -14.22 -20.00 12.71
N ALA A 279 -15.16 -19.07 12.82
CA ALA A 279 -16.41 -19.29 13.52
C ALA A 279 -17.34 -20.27 12.80
N VAL A 280 -17.36 -20.25 11.46
CA VAL A 280 -18.06 -21.27 10.66
C VAL A 280 -17.42 -22.65 10.83
N ASP A 281 -16.08 -22.71 10.81
CA ASP A 281 -15.30 -23.96 10.91
C ASP A 281 -15.35 -24.63 12.29
N ILE A 282 -15.72 -23.90 13.35
CA ILE A 282 -15.90 -24.48 14.70
C ILE A 282 -17.14 -25.37 14.78
N SER A 283 -18.14 -25.15 13.91
CA SER A 283 -19.34 -25.99 13.84
C SER A 283 -18.99 -27.41 13.39
N SER A 284 -19.84 -28.40 13.69
CA SER A 284 -19.62 -29.75 13.16
C SER A 284 -19.61 -29.74 11.62
N PRO A 285 -18.96 -30.71 10.93
CA PRO A 285 -18.89 -30.73 9.47
C PRO A 285 -20.27 -30.65 8.80
N GLU A 286 -21.28 -31.30 9.38
CA GLU A 286 -22.66 -31.30 8.90
C GLU A 286 -23.33 -29.93 9.07
N GLU A 287 -23.16 -29.29 10.23
CA GLU A 287 -23.70 -27.94 10.49
C GLU A 287 -23.03 -26.88 9.63
N LYS A 288 -21.71 -26.99 9.44
CA LYS A 288 -20.95 -26.13 8.55
C LYS A 288 -21.47 -26.22 7.12
N GLU A 289 -21.64 -27.42 6.58
CA GLU A 289 -22.16 -27.61 5.22
C GLU A 289 -23.58 -27.05 5.10
N ARG A 290 -24.45 -27.32 6.09
CA ARG A 290 -25.79 -26.74 6.14
C ARG A 290 -25.79 -25.22 6.19
N LEU A 291 -24.92 -24.61 7.00
CA LEU A 291 -24.80 -23.15 7.12
C LEU A 291 -24.31 -22.51 5.80
N LEU A 292 -23.32 -23.10 5.16
CA LEU A 292 -22.81 -22.61 3.87
C LEU A 292 -23.83 -22.79 2.74
N ASN A 293 -24.59 -23.90 2.74
CA ASN A 293 -25.68 -24.09 1.80
C ASN A 293 -26.82 -23.09 2.06
N TYR A 294 -27.13 -22.82 3.33
CA TYR A 294 -28.09 -21.79 3.71
C TYR A 294 -27.65 -20.40 3.22
N PHE A 295 -26.35 -20.05 3.27
CA PHE A 295 -25.86 -18.82 2.64
C PHE A 295 -26.12 -18.80 1.13
N GLY A 296 -25.97 -19.94 0.47
CA GLY A 296 -26.26 -20.10 -0.95
C GLY A 296 -27.74 -20.09 -1.32
N ASP A 297 -28.66 -20.37 -0.39
CA ASP A 297 -30.10 -20.24 -0.65
C ASP A 297 -30.52 -18.77 -0.82
N TRP A 298 -29.75 -17.86 -0.23
CA TRP A 298 -30.02 -16.42 -0.15
C TRP A 298 -29.11 -15.58 -1.03
N THR A 299 -28.15 -16.20 -1.71
CA THR A 299 -27.18 -15.55 -2.59
C THR A 299 -27.00 -16.36 -3.87
N ASP A 300 -26.45 -15.75 -4.93
CA ASP A 300 -26.20 -16.47 -6.19
C ASP A 300 -24.91 -17.34 -6.14
N LEU A 301 -24.47 -17.73 -4.93
CA LEU A 301 -23.23 -18.44 -4.67
C LEU A 301 -23.51 -19.82 -4.07
N LYS A 302 -22.63 -20.79 -4.33
CA LYS A 302 -22.72 -22.11 -3.67
C LYS A 302 -21.89 -22.12 -2.39
N GLY A 303 -22.16 -23.06 -1.48
CA GLY A 303 -21.37 -23.22 -0.25
C GLY A 303 -19.85 -23.38 -0.51
N GLY A 304 -19.49 -24.09 -1.59
CA GLY A 304 -18.10 -24.23 -2.02
C GLY A 304 -17.45 -22.93 -2.52
N ASP A 305 -18.24 -21.94 -2.97
CA ASP A 305 -17.72 -20.65 -3.42
C ASP A 305 -17.37 -19.76 -2.22
N TYR A 306 -18.14 -19.81 -1.14
CA TYR A 306 -17.79 -19.16 0.13
C TYR A 306 -16.47 -19.68 0.69
N GLU A 307 -16.26 -20.99 0.67
CA GLU A 307 -14.97 -21.58 1.08
C GLU A 307 -13.81 -21.06 0.23
N LYS A 308 -13.97 -21.00 -1.09
CA LYS A 308 -12.93 -20.43 -1.96
C LYS A 308 -12.66 -18.98 -1.62
N ILE A 309 -13.70 -18.16 -1.42
CA ILE A 309 -13.58 -16.74 -1.09
C ILE A 309 -12.84 -16.57 0.25
N PHE A 310 -13.23 -17.30 1.29
CA PHE A 310 -12.53 -17.25 2.57
C PHE A 310 -11.07 -17.69 2.44
N ASN A 311 -10.81 -18.81 1.74
CA ASN A 311 -9.46 -19.32 1.55
C ASN A 311 -8.57 -18.35 0.75
N THR A 312 -9.12 -17.67 -0.25
CA THR A 312 -8.41 -16.64 -1.01
C THR A 312 -7.99 -15.49 -0.09
N ILE A 313 -8.90 -14.98 0.73
CA ILE A 313 -8.63 -13.80 1.58
C ILE A 313 -7.69 -14.12 2.74
N ILE A 314 -7.87 -15.25 3.44
CA ILE A 314 -7.02 -15.57 4.60
C ILE A 314 -5.56 -15.84 4.22
N ASN A 315 -5.32 -16.22 2.96
CA ASN A 315 -4.01 -16.49 2.39
C ASN A 315 -3.47 -15.31 1.55
N LEU A 316 -4.19 -14.18 1.54
CA LEU A 316 -3.77 -12.97 0.86
C LEU A 316 -2.41 -12.52 1.41
N LYS A 317 -1.42 -12.37 0.51
CA LYS A 317 -0.13 -11.78 0.83
C LYS A 317 -0.17 -10.30 0.46
N TYR A 318 0.21 -9.44 1.38
CA TYR A 318 0.32 -8.01 1.09
C TYR A 318 1.44 -7.77 0.07
N ASN A 319 1.06 -7.21 -1.08
CA ASN A 319 1.95 -6.76 -2.12
C ASN A 319 2.04 -5.23 -2.03
N HIS A 320 3.12 -4.73 -1.47
CA HIS A 320 3.29 -3.28 -1.31
C HIS A 320 3.67 -2.58 -2.61
N ASP A 321 4.29 -3.32 -3.54
CA ASP A 321 4.73 -2.82 -4.84
C ASP A 321 3.55 -2.59 -5.80
N ASP A 322 2.43 -3.29 -5.57
CA ASP A 322 1.14 -3.07 -6.23
C ASP A 322 -0.01 -3.33 -5.25
N VAL A 323 -0.43 -2.26 -4.56
CA VAL A 323 -1.47 -2.36 -3.52
C VAL A 323 -2.83 -2.68 -4.13
N ASN A 324 -3.06 -2.35 -5.41
CA ASN A 324 -4.34 -2.57 -6.07
C ASN A 324 -4.68 -4.07 -6.22
N GLU A 325 -3.68 -4.94 -6.35
CA GLU A 325 -3.90 -6.40 -6.38
C GLU A 325 -4.58 -6.88 -5.08
N ASN A 326 -4.18 -6.33 -3.94
CA ASN A 326 -4.82 -6.62 -2.67
C ASN A 326 -6.22 -5.97 -2.57
N VAL A 327 -6.35 -4.71 -2.96
CA VAL A 327 -7.62 -3.97 -2.93
C VAL A 327 -8.69 -4.70 -3.74
N LYS A 328 -8.39 -5.11 -4.98
CA LYS A 328 -9.32 -5.87 -5.84
C LYS A 328 -9.79 -7.15 -5.17
N THR A 329 -8.86 -7.93 -4.64
CA THR A 329 -9.18 -9.21 -4.01
C THR A 329 -10.08 -9.02 -2.80
N VAL A 330 -9.77 -8.03 -1.95
CA VAL A 330 -10.55 -7.73 -0.75
C VAL A 330 -11.91 -7.11 -1.07
N SER A 331 -12.01 -6.29 -2.12
CA SER A 331 -13.27 -5.66 -2.52
C SER A 331 -14.31 -6.71 -2.93
N VAL A 332 -13.92 -7.72 -3.71
CA VAL A 332 -14.79 -8.86 -4.07
C VAL A 332 -15.31 -9.58 -2.83
N PHE A 333 -14.47 -9.75 -1.81
CA PHE A 333 -14.87 -10.32 -0.54
C PHE A 333 -15.87 -9.43 0.21
N MET A 334 -15.59 -8.13 0.33
CA MET A 334 -16.48 -7.19 1.00
C MET A 334 -17.87 -7.17 0.36
N GLU A 335 -17.95 -7.06 -0.96
CA GLU A 335 -19.21 -7.07 -1.72
C GLU A 335 -20.03 -8.34 -1.44
N THR A 336 -19.35 -9.50 -1.45
CA THR A 336 -20.00 -10.80 -1.19
C THR A 336 -20.54 -10.88 0.24
N ILE A 337 -19.73 -10.51 1.23
CA ILE A 337 -20.15 -10.56 2.64
C ILE A 337 -21.21 -9.51 2.94
N GLU A 338 -21.13 -8.34 2.33
CA GLU A 338 -22.14 -7.30 2.44
C GLU A 338 -23.49 -7.79 1.95
N LYS A 339 -23.54 -8.40 0.76
CA LYS A 339 -24.76 -9.01 0.23
C LYS A 339 -25.30 -10.07 1.19
N LEU A 340 -24.43 -10.97 1.68
CA LEU A 340 -24.81 -12.01 2.62
C LEU A 340 -25.42 -11.44 3.90
N LEU A 341 -24.69 -10.57 4.62
CA LEU A 341 -25.15 -10.01 5.90
C LEU A 341 -26.45 -9.23 5.72
N LYS A 342 -26.61 -8.47 4.63
CA LYS A 342 -27.86 -7.76 4.33
C LYS A 342 -29.03 -8.73 4.16
N VAL A 343 -28.90 -9.78 3.37
CA VAL A 343 -30.01 -10.73 3.16
C VAL A 343 -30.35 -11.46 4.45
N LEU A 344 -29.34 -11.85 5.24
CA LEU A 344 -29.54 -12.50 6.53
C LEU A 344 -30.30 -11.63 7.54
N THR A 345 -30.23 -10.30 7.45
CA THR A 345 -31.11 -9.43 8.27
C THR A 345 -32.59 -9.56 7.91
N GLN A 346 -32.94 -10.06 6.72
CA GLN A 346 -34.32 -10.18 6.24
C GLN A 346 -34.93 -11.54 6.57
N VAL A 347 -34.10 -12.57 6.76
CA VAL A 347 -34.58 -13.92 7.04
C VAL A 347 -35.15 -14.04 8.46
N ASP A 348 -36.06 -14.98 8.60
CA ASP A 348 -36.65 -15.40 9.85
C ASP A 348 -35.91 -16.65 10.37
N TYR A 349 -35.24 -16.49 11.50
CA TYR A 349 -34.53 -17.57 12.19
C TYR A 349 -35.46 -18.50 12.97
#